data_AF-A0A7Y6XNB3-F1
#
_entry.id   AF-A0A7Y6XNB3-F1
#
_cell.length_a   1.000
_cell.length_b   1.000
_cell.length_c   1.000
_cell.angle_alpha   90.00
_cell.angle_beta   90.00
_cell.angle_gamma   90.00
#
_symmetry.space_group_name_H-M   'P 1'
#
loop_
_entity.id
_entity.type
_entity.pdbx_description
1 polymer ?
#
loop_
_entity_poly.entity_id
_entity_poly.type
_entity_poly.pdbx_seq_one_letter_code
_entity_poly.pdbx_strand_id
1 'polypeptide(L)'
;MKRLKKNLHQRAFCILSCLLLAAVFWSCSSENSSEETSSFDPNHNYFPDQVSVDHAIGFDVTYHKNWKELQLFRHYNDFVDTVRFALVQRGTPKPEGFEETTTIQVPVQLVGSLSTTHLGMFEMLDALDQLKGVETATYVSSEKVRALVDQQRILELAPAGMLNTEVVLASGIEVLLGVGYPNSQNTSYQELENAGVPVLLNADWQEVDLLGRAEWVKMVAVLLNKEKQVNEAFSKIEKEYNEVLQLVNEKVEQGPMTITGMVQGDAWYVSGGKSFGYQVLKTAKVNYPWSTDNSTGSLKLDFETVYEFGLKADYWMVPGSAKTLDDIIQRDSRFRDFKSYQDQHIYNIYGRYTEGGGNDYYESG
;
A
#
# COMPACT_ATOMS: atom_id res chain seq x y z
N MET A 1 23.22 -85.86 3.66
CA MET A 1 23.65 -84.61 4.35
C MET A 1 23.75 -83.48 3.32
N LYS A 2 23.40 -82.24 3.69
CA LYS A 2 23.26 -81.01 2.85
C LYS A 2 21.93 -80.84 2.08
N ARG A 3 20.80 -80.64 2.76
CA ARG A 3 19.68 -79.82 2.21
C ARG A 3 18.59 -79.34 3.20
N LEU A 4 18.87 -79.29 4.51
CA LEU A 4 17.85 -78.94 5.52
C LEU A 4 18.19 -77.75 6.43
N LYS A 5 19.29 -77.02 6.21
CA LYS A 5 19.68 -75.86 7.04
C LYS A 5 19.44 -74.48 6.42
N LYS A 6 18.90 -74.38 5.19
CA LYS A 6 18.76 -73.07 4.50
C LYS A 6 17.42 -72.35 4.73
N ASN A 7 16.40 -73.03 5.25
CA ASN A 7 15.05 -72.47 5.40
C ASN A 7 14.73 -71.88 6.77
N LEU A 8 15.63 -72.00 7.76
CA LEU A 8 15.40 -71.40 9.09
C LEU A 8 15.78 -69.91 9.13
N HIS A 9 16.83 -69.49 8.40
CA HIS A 9 17.26 -68.10 8.39
C HIS A 9 16.37 -67.17 7.56
N GLN A 10 15.75 -67.66 6.48
CA GLN A 10 14.80 -66.85 5.69
C GLN A 10 13.47 -66.63 6.42
N ARG A 11 13.00 -67.59 7.23
CA ARG A 11 11.78 -67.42 8.04
C ARG A 11 12.01 -66.50 9.23
N ALA A 12 13.19 -66.52 9.85
CA ALA A 12 13.55 -65.59 10.92
C ALA A 12 13.68 -64.14 10.42
N PHE A 13 14.18 -63.92 9.20
CA PHE A 13 14.33 -62.58 8.61
C PHE A 13 12.97 -61.96 8.22
N CYS A 14 12.03 -62.77 7.69
CA CYS A 14 10.67 -62.28 7.39
C CYS A 14 9.86 -61.96 8.65
N ILE A 15 10.02 -62.71 9.75
CA ILE A 15 9.31 -62.43 11.01
C ILE A 15 9.89 -61.17 11.69
N LEU A 16 11.20 -60.94 11.60
CA LEU A 16 11.84 -59.72 12.12
C LEU A 16 11.48 -58.47 11.29
N SER A 17 11.33 -58.60 9.96
CA SER A 17 10.83 -57.53 9.09
C SER A 17 9.35 -57.22 9.28
N CYS A 18 8.50 -58.20 9.62
CA CYS A 18 7.09 -57.95 9.92
C CYS A 18 6.88 -57.31 11.31
N LEU A 19 7.76 -57.57 12.29
CA LEU A 19 7.71 -56.92 13.61
C LEU A 19 8.24 -55.47 13.59
N LEU A 20 9.16 -55.13 12.69
CA LEU A 20 9.62 -53.75 12.47
C LEU A 20 8.63 -52.89 11.67
N LEU A 21 7.76 -53.49 10.84
CA LEU A 21 6.69 -52.76 10.14
C LEU A 21 5.43 -52.54 10.99
N ALA A 22 5.24 -53.29 12.08
CA ALA A 22 4.12 -53.08 13.01
C ALA A 22 4.40 -52.00 14.07
N ALA A 23 5.66 -51.62 14.28
CA ALA A 23 6.07 -50.60 15.26
C ALA A 23 6.03 -49.15 14.71
N VAL A 24 5.81 -48.96 13.41
CA VAL A 24 5.74 -47.62 12.77
C VAL A 24 4.30 -47.08 12.71
N PHE A 25 3.29 -47.89 13.04
CA PHE A 25 1.87 -47.47 13.04
C PHE A 25 1.33 -47.05 14.42
N TRP A 26 2.21 -46.88 15.43
CA TRP A 26 1.80 -46.51 16.79
C TRP A 26 2.67 -45.41 17.42
N SER A 27 3.13 -44.47 16.60
CA SER A 27 3.73 -43.22 17.10
C SER A 27 3.37 -42.06 16.20
N CYS A 28 2.12 -41.64 16.34
CA CYS A 28 1.65 -40.25 16.27
C CYS A 28 0.15 -40.33 16.53
N SER A 29 -0.22 -40.52 17.79
CA SER A 29 -1.43 -39.86 18.27
C SER A 29 -1.16 -38.38 18.11
N SER A 30 -1.66 -37.80 17.01
CA SER A 30 -1.91 -36.38 16.98
C SER A 30 -2.80 -36.10 18.19
N GLU A 31 -2.22 -35.50 19.22
CA GLU A 31 -2.97 -34.59 20.05
C GLU A 31 -3.67 -33.66 19.06
N ASN A 32 -4.95 -33.92 18.82
CA ASN A 32 -5.86 -32.85 18.50
C ASN A 32 -5.71 -31.90 19.68
N SER A 33 -4.81 -30.93 19.55
CA SER A 33 -4.97 -29.66 20.21
C SER A 33 -6.33 -29.18 19.71
N SER A 34 -7.37 -29.54 20.45
CA SER A 34 -8.58 -28.75 20.52
C SER A 34 -8.08 -27.33 20.60
N GLU A 35 -8.31 -26.55 19.55
CA GLU A 35 -8.28 -25.10 19.64
C GLU A 35 -8.99 -24.79 20.94
N GLU A 36 -8.23 -24.30 21.93
CA GLU A 36 -8.84 -23.74 23.11
C GLU A 36 -9.76 -22.64 22.58
N THR A 37 -11.05 -22.93 22.53
CA THR A 37 -12.08 -21.92 22.41
C THR A 37 -11.86 -21.02 23.63
N SER A 38 -11.05 -19.97 23.46
CA SER A 38 -10.87 -18.97 24.50
C SER A 38 -12.26 -18.45 24.78
N SER A 39 -12.82 -18.77 25.94
CA SER A 39 -14.12 -18.26 26.34
C SER A 39 -14.03 -16.75 26.30
N PHE A 40 -14.84 -16.12 25.46
CA PHE A 40 -14.90 -14.67 25.35
C PHE A 40 -15.05 -14.03 26.74
N ASP A 41 -14.13 -13.13 27.09
CA ASP A 41 -14.18 -12.35 28.32
C ASP A 41 -14.57 -10.89 27.97
N PRO A 42 -15.78 -10.43 28.33
CA PRO A 42 -16.22 -9.07 28.04
C PRO A 42 -15.45 -7.99 28.82
N ASN A 43 -14.55 -8.37 29.75
CA ASN A 43 -13.68 -7.45 30.46
C ASN A 43 -12.23 -7.46 29.99
N HIS A 44 -11.85 -8.44 29.16
CA HIS A 44 -10.53 -8.48 28.57
C HIS A 44 -10.41 -7.40 27.48
N ASN A 45 -9.31 -6.65 27.50
CA ASN A 45 -8.95 -5.76 26.40
C ASN A 45 -8.14 -6.55 25.38
N TYR A 46 -8.78 -6.95 24.28
CA TYR A 46 -8.17 -7.68 23.18
C TYR A 46 -7.24 -6.80 22.32
N PHE A 47 -7.25 -5.47 22.52
CA PHE A 47 -6.39 -4.50 21.81
C PHE A 47 -5.64 -3.60 22.82
N PRO A 48 -4.59 -4.13 23.47
CA PRO A 48 -3.80 -3.37 24.44
C PRO A 48 -2.97 -2.25 23.80
N ASP A 49 -2.54 -2.44 22.55
CA ASP A 49 -1.88 -1.43 21.73
C ASP A 49 -2.93 -0.73 20.85
N GLN A 50 -2.81 0.59 20.72
CA GLN A 50 -3.74 1.42 19.95
C GLN A 50 -2.95 2.38 19.07
N VAL A 51 -3.50 2.70 17.90
CA VAL A 51 -3.00 3.82 17.07
C VAL A 51 -3.74 5.10 17.41
N SER A 52 -3.04 6.23 17.32
CA SER A 52 -3.63 7.56 17.12
C SER A 52 -3.47 7.94 15.65
N VAL A 53 -4.43 8.67 15.09
CA VAL A 53 -4.35 9.24 13.74
C VAL A 53 -4.17 10.75 13.89
N ASP A 54 -2.96 11.25 13.67
CA ASP A 54 -2.58 12.62 14.04
C ASP A 54 -2.36 13.54 12.81
N HIS A 55 -2.12 12.95 11.64
CA HIS A 55 -1.77 13.65 10.39
C HIS A 55 -2.77 13.40 9.26
N ALA A 56 -3.24 12.17 9.10
CA ALA A 56 -4.22 11.82 8.07
C ALA A 56 -5.58 12.43 8.40
N ILE A 57 -6.30 12.84 7.36
CA ILE A 57 -7.65 13.41 7.50
C ILE A 57 -8.72 12.50 6.91
N GLY A 58 -8.34 11.39 6.29
CA GLY A 58 -9.26 10.47 5.62
C GLY A 58 -9.76 9.28 6.43
N PHE A 59 -9.26 9.05 7.64
CA PHE A 59 -9.79 7.99 8.51
C PHE A 59 -9.54 8.27 10.00
N ASP A 60 -10.25 7.55 10.86
CA ASP A 60 -9.99 7.48 12.30
C ASP A 60 -10.35 6.09 12.85
N VAL A 61 -9.82 5.74 14.02
CA VAL A 61 -10.05 4.45 14.68
C VAL A 61 -10.41 4.63 16.14
N THR A 62 -11.61 4.19 16.53
CA THR A 62 -12.03 4.10 17.93
C THR A 62 -11.89 2.67 18.44
N TYR A 63 -11.23 2.50 19.60
CA TYR A 63 -11.02 1.19 20.19
C TYR A 63 -12.07 0.84 21.25
N HIS A 64 -12.56 -0.39 21.17
CA HIS A 64 -13.35 -1.02 22.21
C HIS A 64 -12.64 -2.28 22.72
N LYS A 65 -13.21 -2.96 23.72
CA LYS A 65 -12.57 -4.11 24.35
C LYS A 65 -12.29 -5.26 23.37
N ASN A 66 -13.24 -5.60 22.50
CA ASN A 66 -13.16 -6.74 21.59
C ASN A 66 -13.40 -6.39 20.11
N TRP A 67 -13.59 -5.12 19.80
CA TRP A 67 -13.68 -4.64 18.42
C TRP A 67 -13.12 -3.21 18.29
N LYS A 68 -12.88 -2.75 17.06
CA LYS A 68 -12.47 -1.38 16.73
C LYS A 68 -13.48 -0.81 15.74
N GLU A 69 -13.89 0.44 15.88
CA GLU A 69 -14.62 1.16 14.85
C GLU A 69 -13.62 1.87 13.95
N LEU A 70 -13.53 1.46 12.69
CA LEU A 70 -12.79 2.16 11.64
C LEU A 70 -13.75 3.08 10.88
N GLN A 71 -13.45 4.37 10.86
CA GLN A 71 -14.22 5.37 10.13
C GLN A 71 -13.40 5.84 8.93
N LEU A 72 -13.98 5.80 7.73
CA LEU A 72 -13.36 6.30 6.50
C LEU A 72 -14.10 7.56 6.05
N PHE A 73 -13.41 8.69 6.07
CA PHE A 73 -13.94 10.00 5.68
C PHE A 73 -13.65 10.26 4.21
N ARG A 74 -14.72 10.37 3.42
CA ARG A 74 -14.64 10.72 1.99
C ARG A 74 -14.48 12.23 1.80
N HIS A 75 -13.45 12.80 2.43
CA HIS A 75 -13.12 14.23 2.45
C HIS A 75 -12.78 14.81 1.05
N TYR A 76 -12.55 13.93 0.08
CA TYR A 76 -12.26 14.21 -1.33
C TYR A 76 -13.51 14.35 -2.21
N ASN A 77 -14.71 14.26 -1.63
CA ASN A 77 -15.97 14.51 -2.30
C ASN A 77 -16.54 15.89 -1.91
N ASP A 78 -17.39 16.45 -2.78
CA ASP A 78 -18.10 17.71 -2.52
C ASP A 78 -18.95 17.66 -1.22
N PHE A 79 -19.41 16.47 -0.85
CA PHE A 79 -20.03 16.17 0.43
C PHE A 79 -19.23 15.09 1.15
N VAL A 80 -18.79 15.39 2.37
CA VAL A 80 -18.05 14.42 3.21
C VAL A 80 -19.03 13.39 3.74
N ASP A 81 -18.94 12.18 3.18
CA ASP A 81 -19.63 11.00 3.69
C ASP A 81 -18.67 10.15 4.53
N THR A 82 -19.21 9.42 5.50
CA THR A 82 -18.43 8.57 6.42
C THR A 82 -18.92 7.13 6.35
N VAL A 83 -18.04 6.22 5.97
CA VAL A 83 -18.30 4.78 6.02
C VAL A 83 -17.68 4.22 7.29
N ARG A 84 -18.42 3.39 8.02
CA ARG A 84 -17.97 2.79 9.28
C ARG A 84 -17.87 1.28 9.17
N PHE A 85 -16.80 0.72 9.71
CA PHE A 85 -16.58 -0.73 9.80
C PHE A 85 -16.34 -1.14 11.25
N ALA A 86 -16.91 -2.25 11.66
CA ALA A 86 -16.58 -2.93 12.91
C ALA A 86 -15.51 -3.97 12.66
N LEU A 87 -14.29 -3.72 13.15
CA LEU A 87 -13.18 -4.66 13.13
C LEU A 87 -13.23 -5.52 14.40
N VAL A 88 -13.83 -6.70 14.33
CA VAL A 88 -14.17 -7.55 15.47
C VAL A 88 -13.07 -8.59 15.69
N GLN A 89 -12.58 -8.72 16.92
CA GLN A 89 -11.63 -9.76 17.27
C GLN A 89 -12.22 -11.15 16.97
N ARG A 90 -11.47 -11.98 16.25
CA ARG A 90 -11.86 -13.38 15.96
C ARG A 90 -12.28 -14.12 17.23
N GLY A 91 -13.41 -14.82 17.13
CA GLY A 91 -13.99 -15.58 18.24
C GLY A 91 -14.77 -14.76 19.26
N THR A 92 -14.97 -13.46 19.01
CA THR A 92 -15.74 -12.58 19.90
C THR A 92 -17.05 -12.10 19.26
N PRO A 93 -18.05 -11.67 20.05
CA PRO A 93 -19.32 -11.20 19.52
C PRO A 93 -19.20 -9.92 18.70
N LYS A 94 -19.96 -9.85 17.59
CA LYS A 94 -20.16 -8.63 16.80
C LYS A 94 -20.89 -7.56 17.62
N PRO A 95 -20.53 -6.26 17.51
CA PRO A 95 -21.31 -5.18 18.11
C PRO A 95 -22.70 -5.02 17.47
N GLU A 96 -23.64 -4.44 18.21
CA GLU A 96 -24.94 -4.04 17.66
C GLU A 96 -24.78 -2.87 16.67
N GLY A 97 -25.68 -2.77 15.68
CA GLY A 97 -25.73 -1.64 14.75
C GLY A 97 -24.80 -1.73 13.52
N PHE A 98 -24.10 -2.86 13.35
CA PHE A 98 -23.30 -3.14 12.15
C PHE A 98 -23.88 -4.32 11.35
N GLU A 99 -23.94 -4.16 10.03
CA GLU A 99 -24.31 -5.22 9.09
C GLU A 99 -23.15 -6.19 8.90
N GLU A 100 -23.41 -7.38 8.35
CA GLU A 100 -22.33 -8.34 8.05
C GLU A 100 -21.32 -7.76 7.05
N THR A 101 -21.77 -6.98 6.06
CA THR A 101 -20.90 -6.38 5.03
C THR A 101 -19.99 -5.27 5.58
N THR A 102 -20.31 -4.71 6.75
CA THR A 102 -19.49 -3.70 7.44
C THR A 102 -18.84 -4.24 8.70
N THR A 103 -18.82 -5.57 8.86
CA THR A 103 -18.18 -6.26 9.98
C THR A 103 -17.06 -7.14 9.47
N ILE A 104 -15.86 -6.93 9.97
CA ILE A 104 -14.63 -7.60 9.53
C ILE A 104 -13.99 -8.29 10.72
N GLN A 105 -13.63 -9.56 10.56
CA GLN A 105 -12.91 -10.30 11.59
C GLN A 105 -11.42 -9.94 11.55
N VAL A 106 -10.86 -9.53 12.69
CA VAL A 106 -9.43 -9.20 12.84
C VAL A 106 -8.70 -10.17 13.78
N PRO A 107 -7.43 -10.51 13.51
CA PRO A 107 -6.63 -10.04 12.36
C PRO A 107 -7.13 -10.65 11.04
N VAL A 108 -7.18 -9.82 9.99
CA VAL A 108 -7.49 -10.25 8.63
C VAL A 108 -6.34 -11.14 8.15
N GLN A 109 -6.68 -12.29 7.57
CA GLN A 109 -5.70 -13.28 7.15
C GLN A 109 -5.35 -13.16 5.67
N LEU A 110 -6.32 -12.76 4.83
CA LEU A 110 -6.17 -12.68 3.38
C LEU A 110 -6.75 -11.37 2.85
N VAL A 111 -5.87 -10.47 2.40
CA VAL A 111 -6.22 -9.15 1.88
C VAL A 111 -5.93 -9.09 0.38
N GLY A 112 -6.87 -8.58 -0.40
CA GLY A 112 -6.60 -8.14 -1.78
C GLY A 112 -6.29 -6.64 -1.79
N SER A 113 -5.33 -6.21 -2.61
CA SER A 113 -5.02 -4.78 -2.80
C SER A 113 -5.19 -4.36 -4.25
N LEU A 114 -5.93 -3.27 -4.47
CA LEU A 114 -6.16 -2.71 -5.79
C LEU A 114 -5.33 -1.44 -6.09
N SER A 115 -4.30 -1.17 -5.29
CA SER A 115 -3.32 -0.11 -5.56
C SER A 115 -1.92 -0.60 -5.24
N THR A 116 -0.94 -0.18 -6.04
CA THR A 116 0.48 -0.38 -5.72
C THR A 116 0.89 0.41 -4.49
N THR A 117 0.28 1.58 -4.21
CA THR A 117 0.60 2.41 -3.04
C THR A 117 0.38 1.68 -1.71
N HIS A 118 -0.56 0.71 -1.67
CA HIS A 118 -0.80 -0.08 -0.47
C HIS A 118 0.32 -1.11 -0.21
N LEU A 119 1.08 -1.52 -1.24
CA LEU A 119 2.03 -2.63 -1.11
C LEU A 119 3.19 -2.30 -0.18
N GLY A 120 3.69 -1.05 -0.24
CA GLY A 120 4.69 -0.55 0.71
C GLY A 120 4.20 -0.62 2.17
N MET A 121 2.89 -0.45 2.41
CA MET A 121 2.29 -0.57 3.74
C MET A 121 2.40 -2.01 4.27
N PHE A 122 2.16 -3.03 3.43
CA PHE A 122 2.33 -4.44 3.84
C PHE A 122 3.81 -4.78 4.07
N GLU A 123 4.73 -4.24 3.29
CA GLU A 123 6.16 -4.45 3.52
C GLU A 123 6.62 -3.83 4.83
N MET A 124 6.24 -2.59 5.12
CA MET A 124 6.59 -1.93 6.38
C MET A 124 6.05 -2.67 7.61
N LEU A 125 4.94 -3.38 7.45
CA LEU A 125 4.31 -4.19 8.49
C LEU A 125 4.78 -5.64 8.51
N ASP A 126 5.77 -6.03 7.71
CA ASP A 126 6.20 -7.44 7.52
C ASP A 126 4.98 -8.36 7.34
N ALA A 127 4.04 -7.94 6.49
CA ALA A 127 2.70 -8.52 6.35
C ALA A 127 2.39 -9.05 4.95
N LEU A 128 3.42 -9.30 4.13
CA LEU A 128 3.25 -9.83 2.78
C LEU A 128 2.58 -11.23 2.77
N ASP A 129 2.65 -11.99 3.87
CA ASP A 129 1.95 -13.27 3.98
C ASP A 129 0.43 -13.12 4.05
N GLN A 130 -0.08 -11.95 4.46
CA GLN A 130 -1.51 -11.63 4.47
C GLN A 130 -1.98 -11.04 3.13
N LEU A 131 -1.08 -10.58 2.27
CA LEU A 131 -1.43 -10.08 0.95
C LEU A 131 -1.71 -11.28 0.03
N LYS A 132 -2.96 -11.44 -0.40
CA LYS A 132 -3.42 -12.56 -1.24
C LYS A 132 -3.62 -12.19 -2.70
N GLY A 133 -3.85 -10.92 -3.00
CA GLY A 133 -4.01 -10.45 -4.37
C GLY A 133 -3.55 -9.02 -4.57
N VAL A 134 -3.10 -8.73 -5.79
CA VAL A 134 -2.77 -7.39 -6.29
C VAL A 134 -3.55 -7.12 -7.58
N GLU A 135 -3.78 -5.86 -7.94
CA GLU A 135 -4.51 -5.52 -9.16
C GLU A 135 -3.82 -6.08 -10.42
N THR A 136 -2.68 -5.50 -10.82
CA THR A 136 -1.93 -5.89 -12.01
C THR A 136 -0.44 -5.93 -11.67
N ALA A 137 0.20 -7.10 -11.83
CA ALA A 137 1.59 -7.28 -11.41
C ALA A 137 2.60 -6.46 -12.21
N THR A 138 2.25 -6.08 -13.44
CA THR A 138 3.10 -5.28 -14.35
C THR A 138 3.48 -3.92 -13.75
N TYR A 139 2.63 -3.34 -12.88
CA TYR A 139 2.90 -2.08 -12.20
C TYR A 139 3.59 -2.23 -10.84
N VAL A 140 3.83 -3.46 -10.39
CA VAL A 140 4.51 -3.72 -9.12
C VAL A 140 6.01 -3.50 -9.28
N SER A 141 6.58 -2.65 -8.43
CA SER A 141 7.99 -2.27 -8.41
C SER A 141 8.82 -3.06 -7.37
N SER A 142 8.20 -3.54 -6.29
CA SER A 142 8.82 -4.39 -5.28
C SER A 142 9.23 -5.74 -5.86
N GLU A 143 10.50 -6.09 -5.64
CA GLU A 143 11.02 -7.42 -5.97
C GLU A 143 10.39 -8.52 -5.12
N LYS A 144 10.09 -8.25 -3.85
CA LYS A 144 9.49 -9.24 -2.95
C LYS A 144 8.07 -9.59 -3.38
N VAL A 145 7.25 -8.57 -3.67
CA VAL A 145 5.87 -8.77 -4.13
C VAL A 145 5.86 -9.49 -5.47
N ARG A 146 6.71 -9.07 -6.43
CA ARG A 146 6.84 -9.78 -7.72
C ARG A 146 7.21 -11.25 -7.53
N ALA A 147 8.19 -11.56 -6.68
CA ALA A 147 8.58 -12.94 -6.42
C ALA A 147 7.41 -13.79 -5.85
N LEU A 148 6.55 -13.19 -5.03
CA LEU A 148 5.35 -13.86 -4.51
C LEU A 148 4.25 -14.04 -5.56
N VAL A 149 4.14 -13.11 -6.52
CA VAL A 149 3.28 -13.26 -7.70
C VAL A 149 3.79 -14.39 -8.60
N ASP A 150 5.09 -14.43 -8.90
CA ASP A 150 5.73 -15.47 -9.72
C ASP A 150 5.56 -16.87 -9.10
N GLN A 151 5.55 -16.94 -7.77
CA GLN A 151 5.28 -18.16 -6.99
C GLN A 151 3.79 -18.50 -6.86
N GLN A 152 2.90 -17.71 -7.45
CA GLN A 152 1.43 -17.84 -7.33
C GLN A 152 0.91 -17.76 -5.89
N ARG A 153 1.68 -17.19 -4.97
CA ARG A 153 1.25 -16.94 -3.58
C ARG A 153 0.32 -15.73 -3.53
N ILE A 154 0.64 -14.70 -4.31
CA ILE A 154 -0.20 -13.53 -4.59
C ILE A 154 -0.83 -13.70 -5.98
N LEU A 155 -2.14 -13.49 -6.07
CA LEU A 155 -2.90 -13.55 -7.32
C LEU A 155 -2.96 -12.17 -8.01
N GLU A 156 -2.97 -12.16 -9.34
CA GLU A 156 -3.38 -10.98 -10.10
C GLU A 156 -4.91 -10.93 -10.21
N LEU A 157 -5.51 -9.85 -9.75
CA LEU A 157 -6.96 -9.69 -9.67
C LEU A 157 -7.53 -9.02 -10.92
N ALA A 158 -6.73 -8.30 -11.71
CA ALA A 158 -7.15 -7.61 -12.93
C ALA A 158 -6.17 -7.81 -14.11
N PRO A 159 -5.74 -9.04 -14.45
CA PRO A 159 -4.71 -9.28 -15.47
C PRO A 159 -5.09 -8.81 -16.89
N ALA A 160 -6.39 -8.58 -17.15
CA ALA A 160 -6.91 -8.05 -18.42
C ALA A 160 -7.31 -6.56 -18.34
N GLY A 161 -6.90 -5.85 -17.29
CA GLY A 161 -7.26 -4.44 -17.04
C GLY A 161 -8.66 -4.24 -16.44
N MET A 162 -9.38 -5.31 -16.13
CA MET A 162 -10.64 -5.26 -15.40
C MET A 162 -10.59 -6.27 -14.24
N LEU A 163 -11.17 -5.88 -13.10
CA LEU A 163 -11.24 -6.73 -11.92
C LEU A 163 -12.01 -8.01 -12.23
N ASN A 164 -11.40 -9.15 -11.92
CA ASN A 164 -12.00 -10.46 -12.05
C ASN A 164 -12.69 -10.85 -10.74
N THR A 165 -13.97 -10.53 -10.65
CA THR A 165 -14.83 -10.82 -9.49
C THR A 165 -14.81 -12.30 -9.10
N GLU A 166 -14.82 -13.22 -10.08
CA GLU A 166 -14.79 -14.67 -9.82
C GLU A 166 -13.49 -15.10 -9.14
N VAL A 167 -12.35 -14.57 -9.57
CA VAL A 167 -11.04 -14.84 -8.95
C VAL A 167 -11.01 -14.32 -7.52
N VAL A 168 -11.51 -13.10 -7.27
CA VAL A 168 -11.59 -12.56 -5.90
C VAL A 168 -12.43 -13.48 -5.02
N LEU A 169 -13.64 -13.86 -5.45
CA LEU A 169 -14.54 -14.71 -4.67
C LEU A 169 -13.98 -16.12 -4.43
N ALA A 170 -13.29 -16.69 -5.41
CA ALA A 170 -12.67 -18.01 -5.28
C ALA A 170 -11.38 -18.02 -4.45
N SER A 171 -10.75 -16.87 -4.23
CA SER A 171 -9.44 -16.77 -3.57
C SER A 171 -9.48 -16.78 -2.04
N GLY A 172 -10.67 -16.64 -1.44
CA GLY A 172 -10.83 -16.53 0.02
C GLY A 172 -10.38 -15.19 0.59
N ILE A 173 -10.20 -14.15 -0.24
CA ILE A 173 -9.95 -12.78 0.23
C ILE A 173 -11.07 -12.36 1.18
N GLU A 174 -10.68 -11.94 2.38
CA GLU A 174 -11.58 -11.52 3.45
C GLU A 174 -11.87 -10.02 3.41
N VAL A 175 -10.94 -9.22 2.88
CA VAL A 175 -11.07 -7.77 2.71
C VAL A 175 -10.36 -7.35 1.43
N LEU A 176 -10.98 -6.45 0.66
CA LEU A 176 -10.35 -5.79 -0.47
C LEU A 176 -10.03 -4.33 -0.12
N LEU A 177 -8.77 -3.92 -0.29
CA LEU A 177 -8.37 -2.52 -0.26
C LEU A 177 -8.57 -1.92 -1.66
N GLY A 178 -9.69 -1.22 -1.83
CA GLY A 178 -10.02 -0.47 -3.05
C GLY A 178 -9.41 0.92 -3.05
N VAL A 179 -9.52 1.60 -4.20
CA VAL A 179 -9.09 2.99 -4.36
C VAL A 179 -10.30 3.90 -4.33
N GLY A 180 -10.28 4.91 -3.47
CA GLY A 180 -11.30 5.96 -3.46
C GLY A 180 -11.04 6.98 -4.57
N TYR A 181 -11.96 7.13 -5.53
CA TYR A 181 -11.89 8.18 -6.55
C TYR A 181 -12.74 9.41 -6.18
N PRO A 182 -12.20 10.65 -6.34
CA PRO A 182 -12.91 11.89 -6.11
C PRO A 182 -14.21 12.01 -6.89
N ASN A 183 -15.28 12.41 -6.21
CA ASN A 183 -16.61 12.63 -6.79
C ASN A 183 -17.13 11.43 -7.59
N SER A 184 -16.67 10.23 -7.27
CA SER A 184 -17.11 8.96 -7.83
C SER A 184 -17.92 8.18 -6.80
N GLN A 185 -18.95 7.47 -7.28
CA GLN A 185 -19.69 6.53 -6.45
C GLN A 185 -18.92 5.22 -6.21
N ASN A 186 -17.76 5.03 -6.85
CA ASN A 186 -16.91 3.84 -6.70
C ASN A 186 -17.66 2.52 -6.90
N THR A 187 -18.63 2.52 -7.83
CA THR A 187 -19.52 1.37 -8.10
C THR A 187 -18.81 0.18 -8.73
N SER A 188 -17.53 0.31 -9.09
CA SER A 188 -16.70 -0.80 -9.58
C SER A 188 -16.58 -1.97 -8.60
N TYR A 189 -16.91 -1.74 -7.32
CA TYR A 189 -16.81 -2.74 -6.25
C TYR A 189 -18.15 -3.35 -5.82
N GLN A 190 -19.27 -2.86 -6.35
CA GLN A 190 -20.62 -3.18 -5.86
C GLN A 190 -20.95 -4.68 -5.94
N GLU A 191 -20.48 -5.37 -6.98
CA GLU A 191 -20.70 -6.81 -7.15
C GLU A 191 -20.02 -7.63 -6.04
N LEU A 192 -18.82 -7.22 -5.63
CA LEU A 192 -18.07 -7.87 -4.55
C LEU A 192 -18.70 -7.60 -3.18
N GLU A 193 -19.11 -6.37 -2.93
CA GLU A 193 -19.83 -5.99 -1.71
C GLU A 193 -21.15 -6.77 -1.59
N ASN A 194 -21.91 -6.87 -2.68
CA ASN A 194 -23.16 -7.65 -2.73
C ASN A 194 -22.93 -9.15 -2.51
N ALA A 195 -21.76 -9.66 -2.92
CA ALA A 195 -21.33 -11.03 -2.67
C ALA A 195 -20.75 -11.24 -1.27
N GLY A 196 -20.71 -10.20 -0.43
CA GLY A 196 -20.28 -10.27 0.96
C GLY A 196 -18.78 -10.08 1.19
N VAL A 197 -18.03 -9.61 0.19
CA VAL A 197 -16.62 -9.21 0.36
C VAL A 197 -16.56 -7.73 0.76
N PRO A 198 -16.15 -7.40 1.99
CA PRO A 198 -15.97 -6.01 2.42
C PRO A 198 -14.91 -5.30 1.58
N VAL A 199 -15.23 -4.12 1.07
CA VAL A 199 -14.31 -3.27 0.33
C VAL A 199 -14.04 -1.99 1.11
N LEU A 200 -12.78 -1.80 1.47
CA LEU A 200 -12.30 -0.64 2.21
C LEU A 200 -11.59 0.28 1.24
N LEU A 201 -12.15 1.49 1.02
CA LEU A 201 -11.55 2.48 0.16
C LEU A 201 -10.39 3.15 0.89
N ASN A 202 -9.16 2.82 0.48
CA ASN A 202 -7.99 3.58 0.88
C ASN A 202 -7.86 4.79 -0.06
N ALA A 203 -7.68 5.97 0.52
CA ALA A 203 -7.60 7.24 -0.18
C ALA A 203 -6.31 8.01 0.17
N ASP A 204 -5.24 7.29 0.49
CA ASP A 204 -3.89 7.82 0.74
C ASP A 204 -3.45 8.89 -0.29
N TRP A 205 -3.73 8.66 -1.57
CA TRP A 205 -3.33 9.56 -2.66
C TRP A 205 -4.11 10.89 -2.67
N GLN A 206 -5.20 11.00 -1.91
CA GLN A 206 -5.94 12.24 -1.67
C GLN A 206 -5.36 13.08 -0.53
N GLU A 207 -4.53 12.49 0.33
CA GLU A 207 -3.80 13.24 1.34
C GLU A 207 -2.83 14.21 0.67
N VAL A 208 -2.92 15.48 1.05
CA VAL A 208 -2.02 16.53 0.58
C VAL A 208 -0.79 16.61 1.50
N ASP A 209 -0.96 16.30 2.79
CA ASP A 209 0.15 16.24 3.74
C ASP A 209 1.01 14.98 3.56
N LEU A 210 2.34 15.13 3.69
CA LEU A 210 3.29 14.03 3.49
C LEU A 210 3.20 12.99 4.60
N LEU A 211 3.11 13.42 5.86
CA LEU A 211 2.92 12.50 6.99
C LEU A 211 1.51 11.95 6.99
N GLY A 212 0.50 12.75 6.62
CA GLY A 212 -0.88 12.31 6.46
C GLY A 212 -1.00 11.15 5.47
N ARG A 213 -0.35 11.25 4.30
CA ARG A 213 -0.29 10.14 3.34
C ARG A 213 0.40 8.91 3.92
N ALA A 214 1.56 9.08 4.56
CA ALA A 214 2.31 7.98 5.14
C ALA A 214 1.53 7.28 6.28
N GLU A 215 0.68 8.01 7.00
CA GLU A 215 -0.05 7.51 8.16
C GLU A 215 -1.14 6.48 7.79
N TRP A 216 -1.56 6.40 6.53
CA TRP A 216 -2.50 5.39 6.04
C TRP A 216 -2.04 3.95 6.24
N VAL A 217 -0.74 3.70 6.47
CA VAL A 217 -0.28 2.39 6.91
C VAL A 217 -0.91 1.94 8.24
N LYS A 218 -1.32 2.88 9.11
CA LYS A 218 -2.01 2.56 10.36
C LYS A 218 -3.37 1.91 10.09
N MET A 219 -4.07 2.29 9.01
CA MET A 219 -5.31 1.61 8.59
C MET A 219 -5.05 0.14 8.25
N VAL A 220 -3.97 -0.17 7.52
CA VAL A 220 -3.60 -1.56 7.23
C VAL A 220 -3.21 -2.29 8.51
N ALA A 221 -2.47 -1.63 9.42
CA ALA A 221 -2.08 -2.22 10.69
C ALA A 221 -3.27 -2.61 11.58
N VAL A 222 -4.34 -1.79 11.63
CA VAL A 222 -5.52 -2.12 12.45
C VAL A 222 -6.32 -3.30 11.92
N LEU A 223 -6.30 -3.55 10.61
CA LEU A 223 -6.87 -4.76 10.01
C LEU A 223 -6.08 -6.01 10.41
N LEU A 224 -4.79 -5.86 10.64
CA LEU A 224 -3.86 -6.97 10.88
C LEU A 224 -3.49 -7.16 12.36
N ASN A 225 -4.04 -6.36 13.28
CA ASN A 225 -3.63 -6.27 14.69
C ASN A 225 -2.13 -6.01 14.87
N LYS A 226 -1.58 -5.05 14.11
CA LYS A 226 -0.17 -4.67 14.10
C LYS A 226 0.09 -3.25 14.63
N GLU A 227 -0.74 -2.79 15.57
CA GLU A 227 -0.70 -1.43 16.15
C GLU A 227 0.68 -1.09 16.73
N LYS A 228 1.26 -2.00 17.53
CA LYS A 228 2.58 -1.79 18.11
C LYS A 228 3.66 -1.59 17.04
N GLN A 229 3.68 -2.47 16.04
CA GLN A 229 4.66 -2.43 14.95
C GLN A 229 4.53 -1.14 14.14
N VAL A 230 3.30 -0.74 13.79
CA VAL A 230 3.10 0.47 13.00
C VAL A 230 3.44 1.73 13.78
N ASN A 231 3.15 1.78 15.09
CA ASN A 231 3.53 2.92 15.91
C ASN A 231 5.05 3.08 15.96
N GLU A 232 5.80 1.99 16.15
CA GLU A 232 7.27 2.02 16.13
C GLU A 232 7.83 2.49 14.77
N ALA A 233 7.32 1.95 13.66
CA ALA A 233 7.74 2.30 12.32
C ALA A 233 7.39 3.75 11.94
N PHE A 234 6.15 4.16 12.21
CA PHE A 234 5.66 5.50 11.86
C PHE A 234 6.32 6.59 12.70
N SER A 235 6.54 6.37 14.01
CA SER A 235 7.28 7.33 14.84
C SER A 235 8.71 7.56 14.35
N LYS A 236 9.34 6.55 13.74
CA LYS A 236 10.65 6.73 13.10
C LYS A 236 10.54 7.61 11.85
N ILE A 237 9.56 7.37 10.99
CA ILE A 237 9.29 8.20 9.79
C ILE A 237 9.03 9.64 10.19
N GLU A 238 8.14 9.87 11.16
CA GLU A 238 7.81 11.20 11.65
C GLU A 238 9.03 11.92 12.23
N LYS A 239 9.86 11.21 12.99
CA LYS A 239 11.11 11.77 13.53
C LYS A 239 12.07 12.19 12.42
N GLU A 240 12.34 11.30 11.45
CA GLU A 240 13.26 11.57 10.34
C GLU A 240 12.75 12.73 9.46
N TYR A 241 11.44 12.77 9.19
CA TYR A 241 10.81 13.88 8.48
C TYR A 241 11.02 15.21 9.22
N ASN A 242 10.78 15.25 10.52
CA ASN A 242 10.95 16.46 11.32
C ASN A 242 12.41 16.92 11.42
N GLU A 243 13.36 15.98 11.47
CA GLU A 243 14.80 16.29 11.41
C GLU A 243 15.17 16.95 10.07
N VAL A 244 14.68 16.42 8.94
CA VAL A 244 14.89 17.02 7.62
C VAL A 244 14.22 18.39 7.53
N LEU A 245 12.98 18.53 8.00
CA LEU A 245 12.27 19.80 8.02
C LEU A 245 12.99 20.85 8.85
N GLN A 246 13.57 20.47 9.99
CA GLN A 246 14.41 21.36 10.79
C GLN A 246 15.65 21.82 10.01
N LEU A 247 16.36 20.90 9.34
CA LEU A 247 17.52 21.25 8.50
C LEU A 247 17.14 22.22 7.38
N VAL A 248 16.03 21.98 6.68
CA VAL A 248 15.54 22.91 5.65
C VAL A 248 15.23 24.27 6.25
N ASN A 249 14.59 24.30 7.42
CA ASN A 249 14.26 25.55 8.11
C ASN A 249 15.49 26.37 8.51
N GLU A 250 16.55 25.70 8.94
CA GLU A 250 17.80 26.33 9.38
C GLU A 250 18.72 26.76 8.22
N LYS A 251 18.67 26.05 7.08
CA LYS A 251 19.64 26.22 5.97
C LYS A 251 19.10 26.99 4.78
N VAL A 252 17.77 27.03 4.59
CA VAL A 252 17.16 27.64 3.40
C VAL A 252 16.49 28.95 3.79
N GLU A 253 17.20 30.06 3.57
CA GLU A 253 16.67 31.42 3.69
C GLU A 253 15.97 31.88 2.40
N GLN A 254 16.61 31.62 1.25
CA GLN A 254 16.06 31.90 -0.08
C GLN A 254 16.09 30.61 -0.91
N GLY A 255 14.92 30.08 -1.21
CA GLY A 255 14.77 28.87 -2.01
C GLY A 255 15.21 29.05 -3.46
N PRO A 256 15.80 28.02 -4.08
CA PRO A 256 16.16 28.08 -5.49
C PRO A 256 14.89 28.11 -6.37
N MET A 257 14.97 28.77 -7.53
CA MET A 257 13.83 28.80 -8.45
C MET A 257 13.62 27.41 -9.04
N THR A 258 12.43 26.85 -8.85
CA THR A 258 12.13 25.48 -9.28
C THR A 258 10.88 25.47 -10.16
N ILE A 259 10.93 24.77 -11.28
CA ILE A 259 9.75 24.47 -12.10
C ILE A 259 9.43 22.98 -12.05
N THR A 260 8.18 22.62 -12.38
CA THR A 260 7.73 21.23 -12.44
C THR A 260 7.16 20.85 -13.79
N GLY A 261 7.07 19.54 -14.03
CA GLY A 261 6.24 19.00 -15.09
C GLY A 261 6.82 19.20 -16.47
N MET A 262 6.00 19.00 -17.50
CA MET A 262 6.42 19.09 -18.90
C MET A 262 5.23 19.31 -19.81
N VAL A 263 5.51 19.70 -21.06
CA VAL A 263 4.54 19.69 -22.17
C VAL A 263 3.92 18.31 -22.36
N GLN A 264 2.59 18.28 -22.46
CA GLN A 264 1.78 17.15 -22.93
C GLN A 264 0.73 17.70 -23.91
N GLY A 265 0.76 17.26 -25.16
CA GLY A 265 -0.12 17.81 -26.19
C GLY A 265 0.19 19.29 -26.46
N ASP A 266 -0.80 20.17 -26.24
CA ASP A 266 -0.74 21.60 -26.54
C ASP A 266 -0.34 22.49 -25.35
N ALA A 267 -0.04 21.91 -24.20
CA ALA A 267 0.18 22.67 -22.98
C ALA A 267 1.21 22.04 -22.04
N TRP A 268 1.75 22.87 -21.17
CA TRP A 268 2.58 22.47 -20.06
C TRP A 268 1.72 22.20 -18.82
N TYR A 269 1.98 21.08 -18.15
CA TYR A 269 1.30 20.74 -16.90
C TYR A 269 2.26 20.84 -15.73
N VAL A 270 2.06 21.83 -14.86
CA VAL A 270 2.85 22.03 -13.62
C VAL A 270 2.04 21.56 -12.40
N SER A 271 2.67 21.39 -11.24
CA SER A 271 1.97 21.15 -9.98
C SER A 271 1.14 22.37 -9.55
N GLY A 272 -0.15 22.20 -9.27
CA GLY A 272 -0.99 23.28 -8.74
C GLY A 272 -0.58 23.71 -7.33
N GLY A 273 -0.89 24.95 -6.95
CA GLY A 273 -0.46 25.56 -5.68
C GLY A 273 -1.12 24.98 -4.41
N LYS A 274 -2.07 24.05 -4.56
CA LYS A 274 -2.64 23.25 -3.47
C LYS A 274 -2.46 21.73 -3.65
N SER A 275 -1.64 21.33 -4.61
CA SER A 275 -1.40 19.92 -4.91
C SER A 275 -0.39 19.26 -3.97
N PHE A 276 -0.46 17.92 -3.87
CA PHE A 276 0.56 17.13 -3.19
C PHE A 276 1.98 17.40 -3.73
N GLY A 277 2.11 17.48 -5.06
CA GLY A 277 3.40 17.79 -5.70
C GLY A 277 3.98 19.13 -5.23
N TYR A 278 3.13 20.14 -5.04
CA TYR A 278 3.57 21.41 -4.47
C TYR A 278 3.89 21.33 -2.97
N GLN A 279 3.23 20.47 -2.18
CA GLN A 279 3.61 20.32 -0.76
C GLN A 279 5.04 19.83 -0.59
N VAL A 280 5.51 18.91 -1.45
CA VAL A 280 6.92 18.50 -1.47
C VAL A 280 7.84 19.71 -1.69
N LEU A 281 7.53 20.54 -2.69
CA LEU A 281 8.30 21.75 -3.01
C LEU A 281 8.27 22.78 -1.87
N LYS A 282 7.10 22.98 -1.27
CA LYS A 282 6.89 23.90 -0.15
C LYS A 282 7.68 23.46 1.08
N THR A 283 7.67 22.16 1.40
CA THR A 283 8.48 21.57 2.47
C THR A 283 9.96 21.78 2.23
N ALA A 284 10.42 21.69 0.98
CA ALA A 284 11.80 22.00 0.59
C ALA A 284 12.11 23.51 0.49
N LYS A 285 11.14 24.39 0.81
CA LYS A 285 11.25 25.86 0.74
C LYS A 285 11.73 26.40 -0.61
N VAL A 286 11.44 25.73 -1.73
CA VAL A 286 11.85 26.23 -3.05
C VAL A 286 11.04 27.47 -3.44
N ASN A 287 11.60 28.31 -4.31
CA ASN A 287 10.86 29.39 -4.92
C ASN A 287 10.07 28.85 -6.13
N TYR A 288 8.77 28.66 -5.95
CA TYR A 288 7.88 28.10 -6.95
C TYR A 288 6.98 29.18 -7.57
N PRO A 289 7.03 29.43 -8.89
CA PRO A 289 6.29 30.52 -9.55
C PRO A 289 4.77 30.46 -9.36
N TRP A 290 4.21 29.25 -9.21
CA TRP A 290 2.75 29.03 -9.14
C TRP A 290 2.27 28.64 -7.72
N SER A 291 3.02 29.05 -6.70
CA SER A 291 2.74 28.75 -5.28
C SER A 291 1.42 29.31 -4.75
N THR A 292 0.84 30.32 -5.41
CA THR A 292 -0.44 30.96 -5.01
C THR A 292 -1.65 30.43 -5.78
N ASP A 293 -1.44 29.50 -6.73
CA ASP A 293 -2.53 28.85 -7.46
C ASP A 293 -3.42 28.00 -6.53
N ASN A 294 -4.69 27.84 -6.89
CA ASN A 294 -5.68 27.13 -6.08
C ASN A 294 -5.94 25.69 -6.54
N SER A 295 -5.28 25.21 -7.60
CA SER A 295 -5.50 23.87 -8.14
C SER A 295 -4.91 22.80 -7.21
N THR A 296 -5.69 21.76 -6.96
CA THR A 296 -5.30 20.59 -6.13
C THR A 296 -4.59 19.50 -6.93
N GLY A 297 -4.68 19.55 -8.27
CA GLY A 297 -3.98 18.66 -9.20
C GLY A 297 -2.96 19.42 -10.05
N SER A 298 -2.89 19.10 -11.35
CA SER A 298 -2.05 19.83 -12.29
C SER A 298 -2.68 21.15 -12.74
N LEU A 299 -1.85 22.17 -12.91
CA LEU A 299 -2.20 23.45 -13.53
C LEU A 299 -1.76 23.43 -15.00
N LYS A 300 -2.70 23.70 -15.92
CA LYS A 300 -2.45 23.80 -17.36
C LYS A 300 -1.96 25.21 -17.71
N LEU A 301 -0.80 25.31 -18.34
CA LEU A 301 -0.19 26.57 -18.78
C LEU A 301 0.25 26.48 -20.25
N ASP A 302 0.33 27.61 -20.93
CA ASP A 302 1.00 27.68 -22.23
C ASP A 302 2.52 27.51 -22.07
N PHE A 303 3.16 27.07 -23.15
CA PHE A 303 4.60 26.80 -23.17
C PHE A 303 5.39 28.06 -22.85
N GLU A 304 5.02 29.19 -23.46
CA GLU A 304 5.72 30.48 -23.36
C GLU A 304 5.78 30.97 -21.92
N THR A 305 4.68 30.88 -21.18
CA THR A 305 4.61 31.21 -19.76
C THR A 305 5.61 30.40 -18.94
N VAL A 306 5.69 29.07 -19.15
CA VAL A 306 6.64 28.24 -18.41
C VAL A 306 8.07 28.45 -18.89
N TYR A 307 8.25 28.70 -20.18
CA TYR A 307 9.55 28.93 -20.81
C TYR A 307 10.29 30.12 -20.16
N GLU A 308 9.60 31.24 -19.92
CA GLU A 308 10.19 32.41 -19.28
C GLU A 308 10.78 32.12 -17.88
N PHE A 309 10.13 31.24 -17.11
CA PHE A 309 10.65 30.76 -15.83
C PHE A 309 11.72 29.67 -16.01
N GLY A 310 11.55 28.76 -16.96
CA GLY A 310 12.50 27.68 -17.24
C GLY A 310 13.90 28.17 -17.63
N LEU A 311 14.00 29.30 -18.33
CA LEU A 311 15.28 29.97 -18.63
C LEU A 311 16.07 30.36 -17.36
N LYS A 312 15.40 30.55 -16.22
CA LYS A 312 15.97 31.04 -14.97
C LYS A 312 15.96 30.01 -13.85
N ALA A 313 15.21 28.91 -14.00
CA ALA A 313 15.01 27.93 -12.96
C ALA A 313 16.31 27.17 -12.66
N ASP A 314 16.69 27.17 -11.38
CA ASP A 314 17.81 26.42 -10.86
C ASP A 314 17.56 24.92 -10.90
N TYR A 315 16.30 24.50 -10.69
CA TYR A 315 15.89 23.10 -10.67
C TYR A 315 14.67 22.85 -11.55
N TRP A 316 14.63 21.67 -12.16
CA TRP A 316 13.46 21.17 -12.87
C TRP A 316 13.06 19.80 -12.32
N MET A 317 11.90 19.77 -11.67
CA MET A 317 11.39 18.60 -10.98
C MET A 317 10.33 17.89 -11.83
N VAL A 318 10.40 16.57 -11.89
CA VAL A 318 9.40 15.70 -12.53
C VAL A 318 9.08 16.12 -13.98
N PRO A 319 10.07 16.09 -14.91
CA PRO A 319 9.89 16.39 -16.34
C PRO A 319 9.06 15.33 -17.09
N GLY A 320 7.84 15.06 -16.62
CA GLY A 320 6.95 14.02 -17.13
C GLY A 320 7.60 12.63 -17.11
N SER A 321 7.35 11.83 -18.14
CA SER A 321 7.87 10.47 -18.28
C SER A 321 9.30 10.37 -18.86
N ALA A 322 10.05 11.47 -18.94
CA ALA A 322 11.43 11.46 -19.41
C ALA A 322 12.36 10.76 -18.42
N LYS A 323 13.11 9.75 -18.87
CA LYS A 323 14.03 8.95 -18.03
C LYS A 323 15.48 9.42 -18.18
N THR A 324 15.79 10.11 -19.26
CA THR A 324 17.12 10.63 -19.57
C THR A 324 17.07 12.10 -20.00
N LEU A 325 18.22 12.79 -19.96
CA LEU A 325 18.34 14.14 -20.52
C LEU A 325 18.08 14.17 -22.04
N ASP A 326 18.37 13.07 -22.74
CA ASP A 326 18.11 12.93 -24.17
C ASP A 326 16.60 12.84 -24.44
N ASP A 327 15.84 12.12 -23.59
CA ASP A 327 14.37 12.05 -23.71
C ASP A 327 13.73 13.44 -23.59
N ILE A 328 14.31 14.30 -22.74
CA ILE A 328 13.84 15.68 -22.56
C ILE A 328 13.99 16.45 -23.86
N ILE A 329 15.20 16.53 -24.42
CA ILE A 329 15.47 17.32 -25.63
C ILE A 329 14.86 16.73 -26.90
N GLN A 330 14.57 15.42 -26.93
CA GLN A 330 13.83 14.78 -28.01
C GLN A 330 12.38 15.25 -28.07
N ARG A 331 11.79 15.65 -26.93
CA ARG A 331 10.45 16.24 -26.91
C ARG A 331 10.46 17.66 -27.45
N ASP A 332 11.43 18.46 -27.05
CA ASP A 332 11.65 19.80 -27.59
C ASP A 332 13.11 20.25 -27.40
N SER A 333 13.77 20.61 -28.50
CA SER A 333 15.17 21.06 -28.45
C SER A 333 15.36 22.36 -27.67
N ARG A 334 14.31 23.18 -27.52
CA ARG A 334 14.34 24.45 -26.78
C ARG A 334 14.60 24.24 -25.29
N PHE A 335 14.36 23.04 -24.74
CA PHE A 335 14.67 22.74 -23.34
C PHE A 335 16.17 22.81 -23.01
N ARG A 336 17.06 22.83 -24.01
CA ARG A 336 18.49 23.12 -23.82
C ARG A 336 18.76 24.53 -23.29
N ASP A 337 17.82 25.44 -23.48
CA ASP A 337 17.94 26.83 -23.05
C ASP A 337 17.69 26.98 -21.54
N PHE A 338 17.14 25.96 -20.87
CA PHE A 338 16.84 26.00 -19.45
C PHE A 338 18.12 25.91 -18.62
N LYS A 339 18.25 26.80 -17.62
CA LYS A 339 19.39 26.80 -16.69
C LYS A 339 19.55 25.44 -16.01
N SER A 340 18.47 24.86 -15.50
CA SER A 340 18.45 23.53 -14.87
C SER A 340 18.92 22.41 -15.78
N TYR A 341 18.70 22.50 -17.11
CA TYR A 341 19.21 21.52 -18.07
C TYR A 341 20.72 21.68 -18.27
N GLN A 342 21.21 22.91 -18.40
CA GLN A 342 22.63 23.24 -18.56
C GLN A 342 23.45 22.84 -17.32
N ASP A 343 22.89 23.09 -16.13
CA ASP A 343 23.51 22.76 -14.83
C ASP A 343 23.29 21.29 -14.41
N GLN A 344 22.49 20.52 -15.16
CA GLN A 344 22.08 19.14 -14.84
C GLN A 344 21.37 18.99 -13.48
N HIS A 345 20.61 20.01 -13.08
CA HIS A 345 19.79 20.03 -11.86
C HIS A 345 18.35 19.60 -12.16
N ILE A 346 18.20 18.40 -12.72
CA ILE A 346 16.92 17.80 -13.08
C ILE A 346 16.70 16.54 -12.26
N TYR A 347 15.56 16.46 -11.58
CA TYR A 347 15.21 15.29 -10.76
C TYR A 347 13.86 14.73 -11.19
N ASN A 348 13.75 13.42 -11.28
CA ASN A 348 12.52 12.75 -11.70
C ASN A 348 12.23 11.51 -10.84
N ILE A 349 10.99 11.03 -10.92
CA ILE A 349 10.46 9.88 -10.18
C ILE A 349 10.77 8.53 -10.83
N TYR A 350 11.65 8.49 -11.84
CA TYR A 350 12.05 7.26 -12.53
C TYR A 350 13.46 6.80 -12.14
N GLY A 351 13.90 7.13 -10.91
CA GLY A 351 15.18 6.63 -10.37
C GLY A 351 15.14 5.13 -10.03
N ARG A 352 13.97 4.62 -9.65
CA ARG A 352 13.70 3.20 -9.35
C ARG A 352 12.38 2.80 -10.04
N TYR A 353 12.48 2.19 -11.21
CA TYR A 353 11.32 1.79 -12.02
C TYR A 353 11.57 0.44 -12.71
N THR A 354 10.51 -0.19 -13.22
CA THR A 354 10.59 -1.44 -13.98
C THR A 354 10.09 -1.29 -15.40
N GLU A 355 10.50 -2.22 -16.28
CA GLU A 355 10.18 -2.21 -17.72
C GLU A 355 8.66 -2.22 -18.00
N GLY A 356 7.86 -2.77 -17.08
CA GLY A 356 6.39 -2.78 -17.13
C GLY A 356 5.70 -1.47 -16.72
N GLY A 357 6.44 -0.48 -16.24
CA GLY A 357 5.87 0.78 -15.74
C GLY A 357 5.65 0.82 -14.22
N GLY A 358 6.07 -0.22 -13.50
CA GLY A 358 6.14 -0.15 -12.04
C GLY A 358 7.11 0.95 -11.59
N ASN A 359 6.69 1.69 -10.58
CA ASN A 359 7.41 2.86 -10.09
C ASN A 359 7.40 2.91 -8.56
N ASP A 360 8.59 2.80 -8.00
CA ASP A 360 8.81 2.71 -6.56
C ASP A 360 8.49 4.03 -5.84
N TYR A 361 8.60 5.18 -6.51
CA TYR A 361 8.15 6.48 -5.96
C TYR A 361 6.68 6.45 -5.51
N TYR A 362 5.83 5.67 -6.19
CA TYR A 362 4.43 5.53 -5.80
C TYR A 362 4.21 4.36 -4.84
N GLU A 363 4.93 3.25 -5.03
CA GLU A 363 4.68 2.02 -4.29
C GLU A 363 5.21 2.03 -2.86
N SER A 364 6.42 2.55 -2.64
CA SER A 364 7.00 2.62 -1.29
C SER A 364 6.52 3.82 -0.49
N GLY A 365 6.04 4.87 -1.19
CA GLY A 365 5.79 6.20 -0.63
C GLY A 365 7.04 7.07 -0.63
#